data_AF-A0A4R0SKN1-F1
#
_entry.id   AF-A0A4R0SKN1-F1
#
_cell.length_a   1.000
_cell.length_b   1.000
_cell.length_c   1.000
_cell.angle_alpha   90.00
_cell.angle_beta   90.00
_cell.angle_gamma   90.00
#
_symmetry.space_group_name_H-M   'P 1'
#
loop_
_entity.id
_entity.type
_entity.pdbx_description
1 polymer ?
#
loop_
_entity_poly.entity_id
_entity_poly.type
_entity_poly.pdbx_seq_one_letter_code
_entity_poly.pdbx_strand_id
1 'polypeptide(L)' 'MVNTMPEKTLNALADHGNGAPSIEGTYEESHAIINKLAELGINLKDVTDKLEADGVAAFIKSWDSVLADVQSGIDRVNA' A
#
# COMPACT_ATOMS: atom_id res chain seq x y z
N MET A 1 7.98 1.25 16.19
CA MET A 1 7.06 1.04 15.06
C MET A 1 6.97 2.32 14.24
N VAL A 2 6.89 2.23 12.91
CA VAL A 2 6.73 3.39 12.01
C VAL A 2 5.57 3.11 11.06
N ASN A 3 4.76 4.13 10.77
CA ASN A 3 3.71 4.08 9.75
C ASN A 3 3.83 5.32 8.84
N THR A 4 4.13 5.11 7.56
CA THR A 4 4.16 6.18 6.55
C THR A 4 2.74 6.41 6.05
N MET A 5 2.15 7.54 6.45
CA MET A 5 0.76 7.86 6.15
C MET A 5 0.67 9.05 5.18
N PRO A 6 -0.28 9.03 4.23
CA PRO A 6 -0.68 10.23 3.52
C PRO A 6 -1.22 11.29 4.49
N GLU A 7 -1.07 12.57 4.14
CA GLU A 7 -1.51 13.70 4.98
C GLU A 7 -2.99 13.60 5.41
N LYS A 8 -3.86 13.17 4.50
CA LYS A 8 -5.29 12.99 4.81
C LYS A 8 -5.51 11.95 5.93
N THR A 9 -4.76 10.86 5.91
CA THR A 9 -4.84 9.82 6.95
C THR A 9 -4.25 10.33 8.26
N LEU A 10 -3.17 11.12 8.22
CA LEU A 10 -2.59 11.76 9.40
C LEU A 10 -3.59 12.73 10.06
N ASN A 11 -4.27 13.56 9.26
CA ASN A 11 -5.28 14.49 9.76
C ASN A 11 -6.49 13.76 10.36
N ALA A 12 -6.93 12.66 9.74
CA ALA A 12 -8.00 11.82 10.29
C ALA A 12 -7.60 11.21 11.65
N LEU A 13 -6.35 10.74 11.77
CA LEU A 13 -5.83 10.24 13.05
C LEU A 13 -5.81 11.35 14.12
N ALA A 14 -5.44 12.58 13.76
CA ALA A 14 -5.41 13.71 14.71
C ALA A 14 -6.81 14.14 15.18
N ASP A 15 -7.82 14.05 14.31
CA ASP A 15 -9.20 14.44 14.60
C ASP A 15 -9.94 13.40 15.47
N HIS A 16 -9.83 12.11 15.13
CA HIS A 16 -10.64 11.06 15.77
C HIS A 16 -9.92 9.72 15.97
N GLY A 17 -8.59 9.67 15.82
CA GLY A 17 -7.78 8.50 16.11
C GLY A 17 -7.50 8.31 17.61
N ASN A 18 -7.15 7.09 18.02
CA ASN A 18 -6.81 6.79 19.42
C ASN A 18 -5.31 6.49 19.66
N GLY A 19 -4.51 6.25 18.61
CA GLY A 19 -3.06 6.02 18.69
C GLY A 19 -2.63 4.84 19.59
N ALA A 20 -3.55 3.97 19.98
CA ALA A 20 -3.29 2.92 20.97
C ALA A 20 -2.39 1.81 20.37
N PRO A 21 -1.47 1.22 21.16
CA PRO A 21 -0.73 0.04 20.73
C PRO A 21 -1.69 -1.11 20.41
N SER A 22 -1.64 -1.62 19.18
CA SER A 22 -2.55 -2.67 18.70
C SER A 22 -1.83 -3.89 18.12
N ILE A 23 -0.50 -3.91 18.10
CA ILE A 23 0.28 -5.03 17.55
C ILE A 23 0.66 -6.03 18.64
N GLU A 24 1.25 -5.56 19.74
CA GLU A 24 1.68 -6.43 20.83
C GLU A 24 0.48 -7.18 21.45
N GLY A 25 0.65 -8.49 21.67
CA GLY A 25 -0.39 -9.35 22.24
C GLY A 25 -1.44 -9.86 21.26
N THR A 26 -1.41 -9.49 19.97
CA THR A 26 -2.45 -9.89 18.98
C THR A 26 -2.04 -11.02 18.03
N TYR A 27 -0.85 -11.61 18.22
CA TYR A 27 -0.28 -12.58 17.28
C TYR A 27 -1.12 -13.86 17.13
N GLU A 28 -1.58 -14.45 18.23
CA GLU A 28 -2.39 -15.68 18.18
C GLU A 28 -3.70 -15.47 17.42
N GLU A 29 -4.40 -14.36 17.71
CA GLU A 29 -5.63 -13.97 17.02
C GLU A 29 -5.37 -13.75 15.52
N SER A 30 -4.28 -13.04 15.19
CA SER A 30 -3.89 -12.79 13.79
C SER A 30 -3.63 -14.09 13.03
N HIS A 31 -2.93 -15.05 13.64
CA HIS A 31 -2.70 -16.36 13.04
C HIS A 31 -4.00 -17.15 12.84
N ALA A 32 -4.93 -17.10 13.80
CA ALA A 32 -6.23 -17.74 13.67
C ALA A 32 -7.04 -17.16 12.50
N ILE A 33 -6.96 -15.84 12.27
CA ILE A 33 -7.60 -15.19 11.11
C ILE A 33 -6.99 -15.70 9.80
N ILE A 34 -5.65 -15.74 9.69
CA ILE A 34 -4.99 -16.24 8.48
C ILE A 34 -5.36 -17.70 8.20
N ASN A 35 -5.44 -18.56 9.22
CA ASN A 35 -5.86 -19.95 9.04
C ASN A 35 -7.31 -20.06 8.53
N LYS A 36 -8.22 -19.22 9.04
CA LYS A 36 -9.62 -19.17 8.55
C LYS A 36 -9.71 -18.78 7.08
N LEU A 37 -8.81 -17.94 6.56
CA LEU A 37 -8.78 -17.62 5.13
C LEU A 37 -8.54 -18.89 4.30
N ALA A 38 -7.64 -19.78 4.74
CA ALA A 38 -7.38 -21.03 4.06
C ALA A 38 -8.59 -21.99 4.11
N GLU A 39 -9.33 -22.04 5.22
CA GLU A 39 -10.58 -22.79 5.34
C GLU A 39 -11.65 -22.32 4.34
N LEU A 40 -11.65 -21.02 4.01
CA LEU A 40 -12.52 -20.43 3.00
C LEU A 40 -11.99 -20.59 1.56
N GLY A 41 -10.88 -21.32 1.38
CA GLY A 41 -10.25 -21.53 0.07
C GLY A 41 -9.46 -20.32 -0.44
N ILE A 42 -9.18 -19.33 0.41
CA ILE A 42 -8.36 -18.17 0.05
C ILE A 42 -6.89 -18.55 0.26
N ASN A 43 -6.17 -18.70 -0.85
CA ASN A 43 -4.73 -18.95 -0.83
C ASN A 43 -3.97 -17.63 -0.67
N LEU A 44 -3.38 -17.41 0.51
CA LEU A 44 -2.61 -16.20 0.79
C LEU A 44 -1.44 -16.01 -0.18
N LYS A 45 -0.79 -17.10 -0.63
CA LYS A 45 0.32 -17.02 -1.58
C LYS A 45 -0.12 -16.44 -2.92
N ASP A 46 -1.24 -16.93 -3.47
CA ASP A 46 -1.75 -16.47 -4.76
C ASP A 46 -2.15 -14.98 -4.68
N VAL A 47 -2.71 -14.56 -3.54
CA VAL A 47 -3.04 -13.15 -3.27
C VAL A 47 -1.78 -12.29 -3.23
N THR A 48 -0.75 -12.71 -2.49
CA THR A 48 0.49 -11.94 -2.38
C THR A 48 1.27 -11.89 -3.69
N ASP A 49 1.33 -12.99 -4.45
CA ASP A 49 1.97 -13.04 -5.76
C ASP A 49 1.30 -12.06 -6.73
N LYS A 50 -0.04 -12.00 -6.71
CA LYS A 50 -0.79 -11.05 -7.53
C LYS A 50 -0.55 -9.60 -7.11
N LEU A 51 -0.63 -9.31 -5.81
CA LEU A 51 -0.41 -7.95 -5.30
C LEU A 51 0.99 -7.43 -5.60
N GLU A 52 2.01 -8.28 -5.56
CA GLU A 52 3.39 -7.93 -5.93
C GLU A 52 3.48 -7.57 -7.42
N ALA A 53 2.97 -8.43 -8.30
CA ALA A 53 2.98 -8.20 -9.74
C ALA A 53 2.23 -6.92 -10.14
N ASP A 54 1.03 -6.73 -9.58
CA ASP A 54 0.21 -5.53 -9.80
C ASP A 54 0.91 -4.27 -9.25
N GLY A 55 1.58 -4.38 -8.11
CA GLY A 55 2.36 -3.30 -7.51
C GLY A 55 3.53 -2.84 -8.37
N VAL A 56 4.31 -3.78 -8.91
CA VAL A 56 5.42 -3.49 -9.84
C VAL A 56 4.89 -2.82 -11.10
N ALA A 57 3.80 -3.33 -11.68
CA ALA A 57 3.18 -2.74 -12.87
C ALA A 57 2.68 -1.31 -12.60
N ALA A 58 2.04 -1.07 -11.45
CA ALA A 58 1.57 0.26 -11.06
C ALA A 58 2.74 1.25 -10.85
N PHE A 59 3.85 0.76 -10.29
CA PHE A 59 5.05 1.58 -10.10
C PHE A 59 5.68 1.98 -11.44
N ILE A 60 5.86 1.03 -12.37
CA ILE A 60 6.36 1.30 -13.72
C ILE A 60 5.46 2.31 -14.44
N LYS A 61 4.14 2.12 -14.39
CA LYS A 61 3.19 3.05 -15.02
C LYS A 61 3.30 4.46 -14.44
N SER A 62 3.48 4.59 -13.13
CA SER A 62 3.66 5.89 -12.48
C SER A 62 4.97 6.55 -12.91
N TRP A 63 6.03 5.77 -13.09
CA TRP A 63 7.32 6.26 -13.60
C TRP A 63 7.23 6.74 -15.05
N ASP A 64 6.57 5.98 -15.93
CA ASP A 64 6.36 6.36 -17.32
C ASP A 64 5.60 7.70 -17.43
N SER A 65 4.61 7.92 -16.55
CA SER A 65 3.90 9.21 -16.46
C SER A 65 4.86 10.36 -16.13
N VAL A 66 5.76 10.16 -15.18
CA VAL A 66 6.76 11.18 -14.79
C VAL A 66 7.70 11.48 -15.97
N LEU A 67 8.17 10.45 -16.68
CA LEU A 67 9.02 10.65 -17.87
C LEU A 67 8.30 11.44 -18.97
N ALA A 68 7.03 11.13 -19.23
CA ALA A 68 6.22 11.85 -20.21
C ALA A 68 6.01 13.32 -19.82
N ASP A 69 5.78 13.60 -18.53
CA ASP A 69 5.63 14.96 -18.02
C ASP A 69 6.93 15.75 -18.13
N VAL A 70 8.08 15.13 -17.83
CA VAL A 70 9.40 15.74 -17.98
C VAL A 70 9.70 16.03 -19.46
N GLN A 71 9.44 15.09 -20.36
CA GLN A 71 9.62 15.29 -21.80
C GLN A 71 8.75 16.45 -22.30
N SER A 72 7.47 16.48 -21.90
CA SER A 72 6.57 17.59 -22.20
C SER A 72 7.09 18.93 -21.66
N GLY A 73 7.80 18.91 -20.53
CA GLY A 73 8.49 20.08 -19.98
C GLY A 73 9.64 20.57 -20.85
N ILE A 74 10.49 19.65 -21.33
CA ILE A 74 11.62 19.95 -22.21
C ILE A 74 11.12 20.54 -23.54
N ASP A 75 10.10 19.94 -24.14
CA ASP A 75 9.57 20.37 -25.43
C ASP A 75 8.99 21.79 -25.37
N ARG A 76 8.36 22.17 -24.25
CA ARG A 76 7.85 23.54 -24.04
C ARG A 76 8.94 24.60 -23.97
N VAL A 77 10.14 24.26 -23.50
CA VAL A 77 11.24 25.22 -23.36
C VAL A 77 12.06 25.34 -24.65
N ASN A 78 12.08 24.29 -25.47
CA ASN A 78 12.79 24.27 -26.74
C ASN A 78 11.99 24.87 -27.92
N ALA A 79 10.71 25.21 -27.71
CA ALA A 79 9.85 25.90 -28.66
C ALA A 79 9.97 27.43 -28.53
#